data_AF-A0A6P2VLX7-F1
#
_entry.id   AF-A0A6P2VLX7-F1
#
_cell.length_a   1.000
_cell.length_b   1.000
_cell.length_c   1.000
_cell.angle_alpha   90.00
_cell.angle_beta   90.00
_cell.angle_gamma   90.00
#
_symmetry.space_group_name_H-M   'P 1'
#
loop_
_entity.id
_entity.type
_entity.pdbx_description
1 polymer ?
#
loop_
_entity_poly.entity_id
_entity_poly.type
_entity_poly.pdbx_seq_one_letter_code
_entity_poly.pdbx_strand_id
1 'polypeptide(L)'
;MTIQKTLAAACAVTLLASGCATQNGTGGISSESVLRCTALGAGGALVGALIGGTKGAIGGAVAGLAACAVIEVATRQTKTAAEVDRDYRANNRNNLPPYAKIDAYTTVVTPRSAVKTGEPIKLASQIRAVSGTNEPVQEVKEVVTVYAPSGEQFKRGEKIVNATPGSGEFDNSFTLKLPSGAPQGTYTLKSQVYLNGKPGSTRQSSIQLAQVDGVTVVALLDAPAAH
;
A
#
# COMPACT_ATOMS: atom_id res chain seq x y z
N MET A 1 -47.18 3.45 -38.96
CA MET A 1 -45.81 3.09 -38.54
C MET A 1 -45.88 2.56 -37.11
N THR A 2 -46.14 1.26 -36.92
CA THR A 2 -45.15 0.22 -36.50
C THR A 2 -44.51 0.53 -35.13
N ILE A 3 -45.07 0.07 -34.00
CA ILE A 3 -44.95 -1.26 -33.33
C ILE A 3 -43.61 -1.47 -32.59
N GLN A 4 -43.73 -1.58 -31.25
CA GLN A 4 -42.97 -2.38 -30.23
C GLN A 4 -41.44 -2.44 -30.23
N LYS A 5 -40.87 -2.26 -29.02
CA LYS A 5 -40.22 -3.32 -28.20
C LYS A 5 -39.82 -2.75 -26.82
N THR A 6 -40.65 -2.86 -25.78
CA THR A 6 -40.60 -3.86 -24.69
C THR A 6 -39.21 -4.35 -24.26
N LEU A 7 -38.94 -4.10 -22.97
CA LEU A 7 -38.31 -4.96 -21.95
C LEU A 7 -37.14 -5.89 -22.38
N ALA A 8 -35.99 -5.65 -21.75
CA ALA A 8 -35.14 -6.74 -21.23
C ALA A 8 -34.31 -6.23 -20.04
N ALA A 9 -34.97 -6.11 -18.88
CA ALA A 9 -34.28 -6.21 -17.60
C ALA A 9 -33.90 -7.69 -17.41
N ALA A 10 -32.67 -8.05 -17.81
CA ALA A 10 -32.12 -9.37 -17.56
C ALA A 10 -31.37 -9.34 -16.23
N CYS A 11 -32.06 -9.75 -15.16
CA CYS A 11 -31.44 -10.24 -13.95
C CYS A 11 -30.50 -11.41 -14.30
N ALA A 12 -29.21 -11.24 -14.07
CA ALA A 12 -28.25 -12.33 -13.98
C ALA A 12 -27.45 -12.17 -12.68
N VAL A 13 -28.17 -12.21 -11.54
CA VAL A 13 -27.60 -12.49 -10.23
C VAL A 13 -27.67 -14.00 -10.05
N THR A 14 -26.65 -14.73 -10.53
CA THR A 14 -26.31 -16.08 -10.06
C THR A 14 -24.95 -16.44 -10.62
N LEU A 15 -23.93 -16.35 -9.77
CA LEU A 15 -22.78 -17.28 -9.67
C LEU A 15 -21.93 -16.85 -8.46
N LEU A 16 -22.54 -16.89 -7.28
CA LEU A 16 -21.85 -16.92 -5.99
C LEU A 16 -22.16 -18.28 -5.36
N ALA A 17 -21.47 -19.33 -5.83
CA ALA A 17 -21.50 -20.65 -5.20
C ALA A 17 -20.32 -21.51 -5.68
N SER A 18 -19.12 -21.19 -5.20
CA SER A 18 -18.01 -22.15 -5.09
C SER A 18 -17.07 -21.70 -3.97
N GLY A 19 -17.64 -21.58 -2.77
CA GLY A 19 -16.89 -21.62 -1.53
C GLY A 19 -16.91 -23.05 -1.01
N CYS A 20 -15.86 -23.82 -1.29
CA CYS A 20 -15.55 -25.07 -0.58
C CYS A 20 -14.04 -25.16 -0.36
N ALA A 21 -13.68 -25.60 0.84
CA ALA A 21 -12.37 -26.03 1.34
C ALA A 21 -11.35 -24.93 1.70
N THR A 22 -11.42 -24.53 2.98
CA THR A 22 -10.23 -24.12 3.75
C THR A 22 -9.39 -25.38 4.02
N GLN A 23 -8.09 -25.33 3.75
CA GLN A 23 -7.13 -26.26 4.36
C GLN A 23 -5.81 -25.52 4.61
N ASN A 24 -5.47 -25.46 5.90
CA ASN A 24 -4.23 -24.92 6.46
C ASN A 24 -2.98 -25.49 5.78
N GLY A 25 -1.96 -24.65 5.56
CA GLY A 25 -0.59 -25.13 5.40
C GLY A 25 0.33 -24.22 4.60
N THR A 26 1.16 -23.47 5.32
CA THR A 26 2.57 -23.18 5.02
C THR A 26 2.91 -22.33 3.77
N GLY A 27 3.51 -21.16 4.03
CA GLY A 27 3.95 -20.15 3.07
C GLY A 27 4.66 -20.67 1.82
N GLY A 28 3.93 -20.63 0.71
CA GLY A 28 4.41 -20.67 -0.67
C GLY A 28 3.35 -20.00 -1.53
N ILE A 29 3.74 -19.11 -2.46
CA ILE A 29 2.79 -18.47 -3.37
C ILE A 29 2.24 -19.57 -4.28
N SER A 30 1.02 -20.06 -4.01
CA SER A 30 0.39 -21.12 -4.79
C SER A 30 -0.04 -20.60 -6.16
N SER A 31 -0.03 -21.47 -7.17
CA SER A 31 -0.53 -21.16 -8.52
C SER A 31 -1.98 -20.65 -8.49
N GLU A 32 -2.81 -21.17 -7.57
CA GLU A 32 -4.17 -20.68 -7.34
C GLU A 32 -4.22 -19.23 -6.85
N SER A 33 -3.32 -18.82 -5.94
CA SER A 33 -3.26 -17.43 -5.48
C SER A 33 -2.86 -16.48 -6.62
N VAL A 34 -1.93 -16.91 -7.48
CA VAL A 34 -1.54 -16.17 -8.67
C VAL A 34 -2.73 -16.03 -9.63
N LEU A 35 -3.43 -17.13 -9.95
CA LEU A 35 -4.61 -17.11 -10.82
C LEU A 35 -5.73 -16.23 -10.27
N ARG A 36 -5.97 -16.24 -8.96
CA ARG A 36 -7.00 -15.39 -8.34
C ARG A 36 -6.64 -13.92 -8.45
N CYS A 37 -5.39 -13.56 -8.20
CA CYS A 37 -4.96 -12.16 -8.27
C CYS A 37 -4.95 -11.63 -9.70
N THR A 38 -4.50 -12.43 -10.67
CA THR A 38 -4.57 -12.05 -12.09
C THR A 38 -6.02 -11.95 -12.57
N ALA A 39 -6.92 -12.85 -12.14
CA ALA A 39 -8.34 -12.78 -12.43
C ALA A 39 -9.02 -11.54 -11.81
N LEU A 40 -8.63 -11.15 -10.60
CA LEU A 40 -9.12 -9.91 -9.97
C LEU A 40 -8.63 -8.67 -10.72
N GLY A 41 -7.38 -8.66 -11.18
CA GLY A 41 -6.86 -7.61 -12.05
C GLY A 41 -7.63 -7.51 -13.38
N ALA A 42 -7.77 -8.63 -14.09
CA ALA A 42 -8.50 -8.67 -15.37
C ALA A 42 -9.99 -8.32 -15.19
N GLY A 43 -10.65 -8.89 -14.18
CA GLY A 43 -12.05 -8.58 -13.84
C GLY A 43 -12.25 -7.11 -13.46
N GLY A 44 -11.33 -6.55 -12.68
CA GLY A 44 -11.30 -5.13 -12.36
C GLY A 44 -11.15 -4.26 -13.61
N ALA A 45 -10.32 -4.67 -14.57
CA ALA A 45 -10.16 -3.96 -15.84
C ALA A 45 -11.45 -3.91 -16.65
N LEU A 46 -12.17 -5.04 -16.74
CA LEU A 46 -13.44 -5.11 -17.48
C LEU A 46 -14.51 -4.22 -16.85
N VAL A 47 -14.68 -4.32 -15.52
CA VAL A 47 -15.65 -3.49 -14.79
C VAL A 47 -15.29 -2.01 -14.88
N GLY A 48 -14.00 -1.68 -14.75
CA GLY A 48 -13.51 -0.32 -14.87
C GLY A 48 -13.69 0.26 -16.28
N ALA A 49 -13.52 -0.55 -17.34
CA ALA A 49 -13.72 -0.14 -18.72
C ALA A 49 -15.16 0.31 -19.00
N LEU A 50 -16.13 -0.39 -18.42
CA LEU A 50 -17.55 -0.06 -18.56
C LEU A 50 -17.91 1.29 -17.93
N ILE A 51 -17.22 1.68 -16.85
CA ILE A 51 -17.51 2.91 -16.10
C ILE A 51 -16.71 4.10 -16.63
N GLY A 52 -15.46 3.90 -17.04
CA GLY A 52 -14.51 4.98 -17.32
C GLY A 52 -13.69 4.82 -18.60
N GLY A 53 -14.07 3.92 -19.51
CA GLY A 53 -13.32 3.65 -20.74
C GLY A 53 -11.91 3.15 -20.45
N THR A 54 -10.94 3.50 -21.30
CA THR A 54 -9.54 3.04 -21.15
C THR A 54 -8.89 3.45 -19.82
N LYS A 55 -9.14 4.66 -19.32
CA LYS A 55 -8.66 5.10 -18.00
C LYS A 55 -9.30 4.29 -16.87
N GLY A 56 -10.60 4.01 -16.99
CA GLY A 56 -11.32 3.15 -16.05
C GLY A 56 -10.79 1.72 -16.06
N ALA A 57 -10.42 1.18 -17.23
CA ALA A 57 -9.84 -0.15 -17.35
C ALA A 57 -8.50 -0.28 -16.60
N ILE A 58 -7.61 0.71 -16.75
CA ILE A 58 -6.32 0.72 -16.04
C ILE A 58 -6.53 0.83 -14.53
N GLY A 59 -7.32 1.82 -14.09
CA GLY A 59 -7.60 2.02 -12.66
C GLY A 59 -8.32 0.82 -12.03
N GLY A 60 -9.24 0.19 -12.76
CA GLY A 60 -9.93 -1.02 -12.34
C GLY A 60 -8.98 -2.23 -12.22
N ALA A 61 -8.05 -2.39 -13.17
CA ALA A 61 -7.04 -3.44 -13.11
C ALA A 61 -6.13 -3.29 -11.89
N VAL A 62 -5.65 -2.07 -11.66
CA VAL A 62 -4.80 -1.76 -10.51
C VAL A 62 -5.56 -1.95 -9.21
N ALA A 63 -6.81 -1.50 -9.11
CA ALA A 63 -7.64 -1.72 -7.93
C ALA A 63 -7.88 -3.22 -7.66
N GLY A 64 -8.12 -4.02 -8.70
CA GLY A 64 -8.28 -5.47 -8.60
C GLY A 64 -7.01 -6.17 -8.08
N LEU A 65 -5.85 -5.79 -8.59
CA LEU A 65 -4.55 -6.33 -8.15
C LEU A 65 -4.17 -5.84 -6.74
N ALA A 66 -4.45 -4.59 -6.41
CA ALA A 66 -4.22 -3.98 -5.11
C ALA A 66 -4.89 -4.74 -3.96
N ALA A 67 -6.04 -5.37 -4.22
CA ALA A 67 -6.74 -6.20 -3.25
C ALA A 67 -5.87 -7.39 -2.77
N CYS A 68 -5.02 -7.92 -3.64
CA CYS A 68 -4.08 -9.00 -3.32
C CYS A 68 -2.76 -8.55 -2.67
N ALA A 69 -2.43 -7.27 -2.75
CA ALA A 69 -1.20 -6.77 -2.15
C ALA A 69 -1.29 -6.83 -0.62
N VAL A 70 -0.20 -7.24 0.01
CA VAL A 70 -0.09 -7.31 1.48
C VAL A 70 0.94 -6.28 1.94
N ILE A 71 0.60 -5.57 3.01
CA ILE A 71 1.55 -4.73 3.75
C ILE A 71 1.60 -5.25 5.18
N GLU A 72 2.73 -5.85 5.53
CA GLU A 72 3.04 -6.24 6.91
C GLU A 72 3.64 -5.04 7.64
N VAL A 73 3.23 -4.81 8.89
CA VAL A 73 3.73 -3.68 9.69
C VAL A 73 4.30 -4.14 11.01
N ALA A 74 5.48 -3.65 11.34
CA ALA A 74 6.15 -3.94 12.61
C ALA A 74 6.77 -2.68 13.20
N THR A 75 6.57 -2.49 14.50
CA THR A 75 7.05 -1.31 15.24
C THR A 75 7.74 -1.74 16.53
N ARG A 76 8.82 -1.03 16.88
CA ARG A 76 9.51 -1.16 18.16
C ARG A 76 9.88 0.22 18.71
N GLN A 77 9.60 0.46 19.98
CA GLN A 77 10.12 1.63 20.68
C GLN A 77 11.61 1.41 21.01
N THR A 78 12.46 2.34 20.56
CA THR A 78 13.92 2.29 20.78
C THR A 78 14.36 3.17 21.93
N LYS A 79 13.62 4.25 22.23
CA LYS A 79 13.82 5.10 23.41
C LYS A 79 12.50 5.47 24.08
N THR A 80 12.51 5.47 25.40
CA THR A 80 11.39 5.87 26.25
C THR A 80 11.17 7.38 26.24
N ALA A 81 10.04 7.84 26.79
CA ALA A 81 9.75 9.26 26.94
C ALA A 81 10.82 10.00 27.76
N ALA A 82 11.22 9.43 28.89
CA ALA A 82 12.21 10.04 29.78
C ALA A 82 13.59 10.17 29.10
N GLU A 83 14.01 9.17 28.34
CA GLU A 83 15.27 9.22 27.58
C GLU A 83 15.22 10.28 26.49
N VAL A 84 14.14 10.33 25.71
CA VAL A 84 13.97 11.32 24.64
C VAL A 84 13.89 12.74 25.20
N ASP A 85 13.16 12.97 26.29
CA ASP A 85 13.06 14.28 26.91
C ASP A 85 14.41 14.74 27.47
N ARG A 86 15.17 13.85 28.10
CA ARG A 86 16.52 14.12 28.58
C ARG A 86 17.46 14.47 27.43
N ASP A 87 17.48 13.63 26.38
CA ASP A 87 18.33 13.83 25.20
C ASP A 87 17.96 15.15 24.49
N TYR A 88 16.67 15.48 24.42
CA TYR A 88 16.21 16.74 23.85
C TYR A 88 16.69 17.92 24.70
N ARG A 89 16.45 17.91 26.01
CA ARG A 89 16.86 18.97 26.94
C ARG A 89 18.36 19.22 26.92
N ALA A 90 19.18 18.17 26.87
CA ALA A 90 20.64 18.26 26.78
C ALA A 90 21.09 19.10 25.57
N ASN A 91 20.33 19.05 24.47
CA ASN A 91 20.63 19.78 23.24
C ASN A 91 19.87 21.12 23.12
N ASN A 92 18.96 21.43 24.05
CA ASN A 92 18.02 22.55 23.94
C ASN A 92 17.94 23.40 25.22
N ARG A 93 19.09 23.75 25.80
CA ARG A 93 19.20 24.62 27.00
C ARG A 93 18.31 24.15 28.16
N ASN A 94 18.24 22.83 28.35
CA ASN A 94 17.41 22.16 29.35
C ASN A 94 15.88 22.36 29.20
N ASN A 95 15.40 22.81 28.03
CA ASN A 95 13.98 23.07 27.77
C ASN A 95 13.37 22.07 26.79
N LEU A 96 12.09 21.75 27.01
CA LEU A 96 11.23 21.09 26.04
C LEU A 96 10.61 22.12 25.10
N PRO A 97 10.13 21.72 23.90
CA PRO A 97 9.39 22.64 23.05
C PRO A 97 8.06 23.05 23.71
N PRO A 98 7.41 24.14 23.28
CA PRO A 98 6.10 24.53 23.81
C PRO A 98 4.99 23.55 23.40
N TYR A 99 5.06 23.02 22.17
CA TYR A 99 4.10 22.08 21.62
C TYR A 99 4.80 20.80 21.16
N ALA A 100 4.06 19.69 21.17
CA ALA A 100 4.56 18.42 20.66
C ALA A 100 5.05 18.56 19.20
N LYS A 101 6.19 17.94 18.88
CA LYS A 101 6.73 17.93 17.52
C LYS A 101 7.41 16.61 17.16
N ILE A 102 7.49 16.35 15.86
CA ILE A 102 8.40 15.34 15.31
C ILE A 102 9.79 15.97 15.23
N ASP A 103 10.70 15.49 16.07
CA ASP A 103 12.06 15.99 16.15
C ASP A 103 12.98 15.35 15.10
N ALA A 104 12.76 14.06 14.79
CA ALA A 104 13.45 13.38 13.71
C ALA A 104 12.52 12.43 12.95
N TYR A 105 12.70 12.37 11.64
CA TYR A 105 12.03 11.41 10.78
C TYR A 105 12.88 11.08 9.55
N THR A 106 13.30 9.83 9.46
CA THR A 106 14.10 9.29 8.36
C THR A 106 13.46 8.00 7.85
N THR A 107 13.67 7.73 6.56
CA THR A 107 13.13 6.54 5.88
C THR A 107 14.17 5.95 4.96
N VAL A 108 14.22 4.63 4.86
CA VAL A 108 15.07 3.90 3.91
C VAL A 108 14.23 2.81 3.24
N VAL A 109 14.27 2.75 1.92
CA VAL A 109 13.67 1.65 1.15
C VAL A 109 14.73 0.63 0.79
N THR A 110 14.37 -0.64 0.95
CA THR A 110 15.17 -1.81 0.57
C THR A 110 14.32 -2.83 -0.20
N PRO A 111 14.88 -3.48 -1.23
CA PRO A 111 16.22 -3.25 -1.78
C PRO A 111 16.33 -1.90 -2.51
N ARG A 112 17.55 -1.47 -2.83
CA ARG A 112 17.82 -0.22 -3.57
C ARG A 112 17.99 -0.46 -5.08
N SER A 113 17.64 -1.65 -5.53
CA SER A 113 17.69 -2.11 -6.92
C SER A 113 16.28 -2.36 -7.45
N ALA A 114 16.17 -2.74 -8.71
CA ALA A 114 14.92 -3.30 -9.22
C ALA A 114 14.53 -4.55 -8.41
N VAL A 115 13.22 -4.72 -8.23
CA VAL A 115 12.60 -5.87 -7.56
C VAL A 115 11.78 -6.66 -8.55
N LYS A 116 11.61 -7.95 -8.28
CA LYS A 116 10.65 -8.79 -8.99
C LYS A 116 9.32 -8.83 -8.24
N THR A 117 8.29 -9.24 -8.94
CA THR A 117 7.01 -9.62 -8.35
C THR A 117 7.21 -10.60 -7.18
N GLY A 118 6.48 -10.38 -6.09
CA GLY A 118 6.51 -11.22 -4.89
C GLY A 118 7.73 -10.99 -3.97
N GLU A 119 8.79 -10.35 -4.45
CA GLU A 119 9.92 -9.98 -3.60
C GLU A 119 9.50 -8.89 -2.59
N PRO A 120 10.00 -8.96 -1.33
CA PRO A 120 9.63 -8.00 -0.31
C PRO A 120 10.31 -6.64 -0.55
N ILE A 121 9.49 -5.60 -0.61
CA ILE A 121 9.92 -4.20 -0.58
C ILE A 121 9.68 -3.69 0.84
N LYS A 122 10.76 -3.41 1.58
CA LYS A 122 10.69 -2.90 2.94
C LYS A 122 10.98 -1.40 2.97
N LEU A 123 10.06 -0.64 3.52
CA LEU A 123 10.28 0.74 3.96
C LEU A 123 10.54 0.68 5.47
N ALA A 124 11.75 1.03 5.90
CA ALA A 124 12.10 1.19 7.30
C ALA A 124 12.14 2.68 7.67
N SER A 125 11.60 3.02 8.83
CA SER A 125 11.44 4.38 9.30
C SER A 125 11.94 4.51 10.72
N GLN A 126 12.63 5.61 11.04
CA GLN A 126 12.91 6.02 12.41
C GLN A 126 12.18 7.32 12.69
N ILE A 127 11.43 7.37 13.78
CA ILE A 127 10.59 8.50 14.18
C ILE A 127 10.93 8.86 15.62
N ARG A 128 11.30 10.12 15.87
CA ARG A 128 11.42 10.68 17.22
C ARG A 128 10.37 11.77 17.42
N ALA A 129 9.50 11.57 18.39
CA ALA A 129 8.51 12.55 18.82
C ALA A 129 8.85 13.07 20.22
N VAL A 130 8.71 14.38 20.41
CA VAL A 130 9.01 15.07 21.68
C VAL A 130 7.76 15.81 22.12
N SER A 131 7.38 15.60 23.38
CA SER A 131 6.26 16.29 24.03
C SER A 131 6.58 17.75 24.28
N GLY A 132 5.57 18.59 24.09
CA GLY A 132 5.65 19.98 24.47
C GLY A 132 5.30 20.18 25.94
N THR A 133 5.69 21.33 26.50
CA THR A 133 5.28 21.73 27.86
C THR A 133 3.78 21.99 27.95
N ASN A 134 3.14 22.41 26.85
CA ASN A 134 1.73 22.79 26.81
C ASN A 134 0.87 21.76 26.05
N GLU A 135 1.49 20.90 25.23
CA GLU A 135 0.82 19.86 24.46
C GLU A 135 1.68 18.59 24.47
N PRO A 136 1.28 17.51 25.17
CA PRO A 136 2.01 16.24 25.12
C PRO A 136 1.78 15.52 23.78
N VAL A 137 2.69 14.59 23.47
CA VAL A 137 2.45 13.62 22.39
C VAL A 137 1.35 12.66 22.86
N GLN A 138 0.29 12.52 22.07
CA GLN A 138 -0.81 11.57 22.31
C GLN A 138 -0.75 10.42 21.31
N GLU A 139 -0.57 10.75 20.03
CA GLU A 139 -0.53 9.78 18.94
C GLU A 139 0.58 10.15 17.96
N VAL A 140 1.40 9.17 17.61
CA VAL A 140 2.32 9.20 16.48
C VAL A 140 1.87 8.12 15.51
N LYS A 141 1.39 8.52 14.33
CA LYS A 141 0.91 7.60 13.30
C LYS A 141 1.72 7.77 12.03
N GLU A 142 2.24 6.67 11.49
CA GLU A 142 2.85 6.67 10.17
C GLU A 142 1.88 6.06 9.16
N VAL A 143 1.75 6.71 8.01
CA VAL A 143 0.92 6.28 6.89
C VAL A 143 1.80 6.17 5.67
N VAL A 144 1.78 5.01 5.03
CA VAL A 144 2.43 4.77 3.73
C VAL A 144 1.36 4.62 2.66
N THR A 145 1.48 5.40 1.60
CA THR A 145 0.69 5.25 0.38
C THR A 145 1.62 4.88 -0.76
N VAL A 146 1.33 3.75 -1.39
CA VAL A 146 2.04 3.22 -2.56
C VAL A 146 1.23 3.62 -3.79
N TYR A 147 1.89 4.22 -4.77
CA TYR A 147 1.30 4.58 -6.06
C TYR A 147 1.90 3.70 -7.17
N ALA A 148 1.02 3.26 -8.07
CA ALA A 148 1.39 2.52 -9.27
C ALA A 148 2.13 3.43 -10.27
N PRO A 149 2.81 2.87 -11.28
CA PRO A 149 3.50 3.66 -12.32
C PRO A 149 2.59 4.62 -13.08
N SER A 150 1.31 4.27 -13.22
CA SER A 150 0.22 5.07 -13.80
C SER A 150 -0.20 6.26 -12.94
N GLY A 151 0.19 6.29 -11.66
CA GLY A 151 -0.08 7.38 -10.73
C GLY A 151 -1.26 7.17 -9.80
N GLU A 152 -2.12 6.16 -10.02
CA GLU A 152 -3.15 5.83 -9.03
C GLU A 152 -2.57 5.21 -7.75
N GLN A 153 -3.30 5.37 -6.66
CA GLN A 153 -3.01 4.68 -5.41
C GLN A 153 -3.15 3.17 -5.60
N PHE A 154 -2.04 2.46 -5.37
CA PHE A 154 -1.98 1.01 -5.42
C PHE A 154 -2.29 0.39 -4.05
N LYS A 155 -1.71 0.89 -2.97
CA LYS A 155 -1.95 0.34 -1.63
C LYS A 155 -1.71 1.39 -0.56
N ARG A 156 -2.33 1.19 0.60
CA ARG A 156 -2.10 2.02 1.78
C ARG A 156 -1.94 1.14 3.00
N GLY A 157 -0.97 1.48 3.84
CA GLY A 157 -0.76 0.89 5.16
C GLY A 157 -0.59 2.01 6.18
N GLU A 158 -1.00 1.76 7.42
CA GLU A 158 -0.87 2.72 8.50
C GLU A 158 -0.62 2.04 9.83
N LYS A 159 0.04 2.76 10.74
CA LYS A 159 0.33 2.26 12.09
C LYS A 159 0.52 3.41 13.07
N ILE A 160 -0.17 3.32 14.21
CA ILE A 160 0.15 4.10 15.40
C ILE A 160 1.36 3.44 16.06
N VAL A 161 2.46 4.19 16.20
CA VAL A 161 3.76 3.64 16.63
C VAL A 161 3.99 3.71 18.14
N ASN A 162 3.34 4.65 18.83
CA ASN A 162 3.42 4.76 20.29
C ASN A 162 2.28 3.97 20.96
N ALA A 163 2.61 3.15 21.96
CA ALA A 163 1.62 2.39 22.73
C ALA A 163 0.95 3.24 23.82
N THR A 164 1.67 4.23 24.33
CA THR A 164 1.19 5.16 25.36
C THR A 164 1.49 6.60 24.95
N PRO A 165 0.74 7.59 25.46
CA PRO A 165 1.12 8.99 25.37
C PRO A 165 2.51 9.28 25.90
N GLY A 166 3.13 10.34 25.40
CA GLY A 166 4.45 10.83 25.76
C GLY A 166 5.47 10.79 24.62
N SER A 167 6.63 11.39 24.88
CA SER A 167 7.77 11.37 23.96
C SER A 167 8.22 9.95 23.65
N GLY A 168 8.97 9.76 22.57
CA GLY A 168 9.54 8.46 22.26
C GLY A 168 10.28 8.44 20.93
N GLU A 169 11.15 7.45 20.80
CA GLU A 169 11.80 7.12 19.54
C GLU A 169 11.37 5.71 19.12
N PHE A 170 11.02 5.56 17.85
CA PHE A 170 10.40 4.36 17.31
C PHE A 170 11.06 3.99 15.99
N ASP A 171 11.38 2.70 15.87
CA ASP A 171 11.65 2.09 14.58
C ASP A 171 10.34 1.46 14.09
N ASN A 172 9.96 1.79 12.86
CA ASN A 172 8.79 1.24 12.20
C ASN A 172 9.18 0.65 10.84
N SER A 173 8.42 -0.34 10.37
CA SER A 173 8.63 -0.86 9.03
C SER A 173 7.35 -1.34 8.37
N PHE A 174 7.25 -1.08 7.08
CA PHE A 174 6.21 -1.58 6.19
C PHE A 174 6.86 -2.50 5.15
N THR A 175 6.43 -3.75 5.09
CA THR A 175 6.89 -4.72 4.08
C THR A 175 5.77 -4.96 3.09
N LEU A 176 5.95 -4.46 1.87
CA LEU A 176 5.05 -4.64 0.74
C LEU A 176 5.52 -5.82 -0.11
N LYS A 177 4.57 -6.64 -0.57
CA LYS A 177 4.81 -7.61 -1.65
C LYS A 177 3.86 -7.28 -2.80
N LEU A 178 4.43 -7.00 -3.98
CA LEU A 178 3.64 -6.74 -5.18
C LEU A 178 3.17 -8.08 -5.77
N PRO A 179 1.85 -8.23 -6.05
CA PRO A 179 1.30 -9.48 -6.58
C PRO A 179 1.68 -9.69 -8.05
N SER A 180 1.55 -10.93 -8.52
CA SER A 180 1.69 -11.23 -9.95
C SER A 180 0.68 -10.47 -10.80
N GLY A 181 1.11 -10.02 -11.96
CA GLY A 181 0.34 -9.12 -12.83
C GLY A 181 0.40 -7.65 -12.43
N ALA A 182 1.07 -7.27 -11.33
CA ALA A 182 1.32 -5.88 -11.00
C ALA A 182 2.03 -5.16 -12.18
N PRO A 183 1.58 -3.96 -12.59
CA PRO A 183 2.17 -3.24 -13.70
C PRO A 183 3.67 -3.02 -13.51
N GLN A 184 4.47 -3.35 -14.53
CA GLN A 184 5.89 -3.02 -14.54
C GLN A 184 6.08 -1.49 -14.54
N GLY A 185 7.10 -1.01 -13.85
CA GLY A 185 7.43 0.40 -13.81
C GLY A 185 7.90 0.87 -12.45
N THR A 186 8.01 2.19 -12.31
CA THR A 186 8.43 2.82 -11.07
C THR A 186 7.23 3.03 -10.14
N TYR A 187 7.24 2.37 -8.98
CA TYR A 187 6.28 2.61 -7.92
C TYR A 187 6.79 3.71 -7.00
N THR A 188 5.88 4.57 -6.55
CA THR A 188 6.20 5.63 -5.59
C THR A 188 5.67 5.26 -4.21
N LEU A 189 6.54 5.23 -3.20
CA LEU A 189 6.19 5.07 -1.80
C LEU A 189 6.23 6.45 -1.14
N LYS A 190 5.06 6.96 -0.73
CA LYS A 190 4.93 8.19 0.04
C LYS A 190 4.62 7.84 1.49
N SER A 191 5.54 8.14 2.40
CA SER A 191 5.34 7.94 3.83
C SER A 191 5.20 9.26 4.56
N GLN A 192 4.16 9.39 5.39
CA GLN A 192 3.85 10.59 6.14
C GLN A 192 3.60 10.26 7.60
N VAL A 193 4.23 11.04 8.48
CA VAL A 193 3.97 10.98 9.92
C VAL A 193 2.89 11.99 10.28
N TYR A 194 1.97 11.57 11.12
CA TYR A 194 0.94 12.38 11.76
C TYR A 194 1.23 12.41 13.25
N LEU A 195 1.18 13.61 13.84
CA LEU A 195 1.36 13.83 15.26
C LEU A 195 0.09 14.44 15.83
N ASN A 196 -0.52 13.76 16.80
CA ASN A 196 -1.80 14.19 17.39
C ASN A 196 -2.87 14.46 16.33
N GLY A 197 -2.94 13.62 15.29
CA GLY A 197 -3.83 13.78 14.14
C GLY A 197 -3.45 14.88 13.14
N LYS A 198 -2.45 15.72 13.43
CA LYS A 198 -1.98 16.78 12.53
C LYS A 198 -0.95 16.19 11.54
N PRO A 199 -1.04 16.49 10.23
CA PRO A 199 -0.06 16.01 9.27
C PRO A 199 1.32 16.65 9.55
N GLY A 200 2.34 15.82 9.62
CA GLY A 200 3.72 16.23 9.78
C GLY A 200 4.56 15.92 8.54
N SER A 201 5.84 15.66 8.79
CA SER A 201 6.85 15.41 7.76
C SER A 201 6.48 14.27 6.81
N THR A 202 6.78 14.47 5.52
CA THR A 202 6.61 13.48 4.46
C THR A 202 7.96 13.08 3.89
N ARG A 203 8.09 11.81 3.50
CA ARG A 203 9.20 11.26 2.72
C ARG A 203 8.66 10.52 1.52
N GLN A 204 9.40 10.58 0.42
CA GLN A 204 9.06 9.87 -0.80
C GLN A 204 10.27 9.05 -1.23
N SER A 205 10.00 7.87 -1.73
CA SER A 205 11.01 6.98 -2.30
C SER A 205 10.38 6.25 -3.48
N SER A 206 11.21 5.79 -4.40
CA SER A 206 10.75 5.09 -5.59
C SER A 206 11.44 3.75 -5.70
N ILE A 207 10.73 2.76 -6.22
CA ILE A 207 11.26 1.41 -6.48
C ILE A 207 10.86 0.98 -7.88
N GLN A 208 11.78 0.37 -8.60
CA GLN A 208 11.52 -0.17 -9.93
C GLN A 208 11.04 -1.61 -9.81
N LEU A 209 9.82 -1.91 -10.26
CA LEU A 209 9.41 -3.28 -10.51
C LEU A 209 9.90 -3.69 -11.90
N ALA A 210 10.65 -4.79 -11.98
CA ALA A 210 11.04 -5.43 -13.22
C ALA A 210 10.33 -6.78 -13.33
N GLN A 211 9.74 -7.06 -14.48
CA GLN A 211 9.36 -8.43 -14.82
C GLN A 211 10.67 -9.21 -15.06
N VAL A 212 10.77 -10.41 -14.51
CA VAL A 212 11.73 -11.39 -15.02
C VAL A 212 10.93 -12.38 -15.84
N ASP A 213 11.32 -12.48 -17.11
CA ASP A 213 10.62 -13.25 -18.13
C ASP A 213 10.19 -14.63 -17.64
N GLY A 214 8.92 -14.96 -17.87
CA GLY A 214 8.37 -16.28 -17.52
C GLY A 214 6.85 -16.43 -17.60
N VAL A 215 6.09 -15.34 -17.78
CA VAL A 215 4.65 -15.46 -18.05
C VAL A 215 4.31 -14.70 -19.32
N THR A 216 4.34 -15.42 -20.43
CA THR A 216 3.63 -15.06 -21.66
C THR A 216 2.17 -14.87 -21.29
N VAL A 217 1.69 -13.62 -21.24
CA VAL A 217 0.26 -13.39 -21.39
C VAL A 217 -0.02 -13.64 -22.86
N VAL A 218 -0.40 -14.88 -23.18
CA VAL A 218 -1.08 -15.19 -24.43
C VAL A 218 -2.44 -14.50 -24.35
N ALA A 219 -2.50 -13.24 -24.75
CA ALA A 219 -3.74 -12.72 -25.27
C ALA A 219 -3.92 -13.42 -26.63
N LEU A 220 -4.80 -14.42 -26.67
CA LEU A 220 -5.34 -14.91 -27.93
C LEU A 220 -6.04 -13.73 -28.61
N LEU A 221 -5.39 -13.17 -29.61
CA LEU A 221 -6.03 -12.39 -30.65
C LEU A 221 -5.48 -12.91 -31.96
N ASP A 222 -6.17 -13.90 -32.52
CA ASP A 222 -6.25 -14.20 -33.95
C ASP A 222 -7.26 -15.33 -34.13
N ALA A 223 -8.14 -15.38 -35.13
CA ALA A 223 -8.47 -14.59 -36.33
C ALA A 223 -9.78 -15.22 -36.90
N PRO A 224 -10.38 -14.89 -38.08
CA PRO A 224 -9.91 -14.02 -39.17
C PRO A 224 -10.97 -13.08 -39.79
N ALA A 225 -10.53 -12.31 -40.78
CA ALA A 225 -11.33 -11.50 -41.68
C ALA A 225 -12.32 -12.33 -42.53
N ALA A 226 -13.44 -11.72 -42.92
CA ALA A 226 -14.27 -12.17 -44.04
C ALA A 226 -14.74 -10.98 -44.88
N HIS A 227 -14.17 -10.93 -46.09
CA HIS A 227 -14.50 -10.23 -47.35
C HIS A 227 -14.80 -8.72 -47.37
#